data_AF-A0A8T1ZSK5-F1
#
_entry.id   AF-A0A8T1ZSK5-F1
#
_cell.length_a   1.000
_cell.length_b   1.000
_cell.length_c   1.000
_cell.angle_alpha   90.00
_cell.angle_beta   90.00
_cell.angle_gamma   90.00
#
_symmetry.space_group_name_H-M   'P 1'
#
loop_
_entity.id
_entity.type
_entity.pdbx_description
1 polymer ?
#
loop_
_entity_poly.entity_id
_entity_poly.type
_entity_poly.pdbx_seq_one_letter_code
_entity_poly.pdbx_strand_id
1 'polypeptide(L)'
;MKLKQTKTNYCSRTNIDFIPGCFHALQLAYNKNYSRLTRNCCRAVFSLPTTCVLLVYPGKTYPITTFRLICIYSDPPPTSSPSIL
;
A
#
# COMPACT_ATOMS: atom_id res chain seq x y z
N MET A 1 1.88 6.81 -36.42
CA MET A 1 1.40 7.16 -35.05
C MET A 1 2.39 6.56 -34.06
N LYS A 2 3.13 7.38 -33.28
CA LYS A 2 4.05 6.87 -32.24
C LYS A 2 3.20 6.48 -31.03
N LEU A 3 3.13 5.19 -30.69
CA LEU A 3 2.62 4.77 -29.38
C LEU A 3 3.52 5.43 -28.32
N LYS A 4 2.96 6.40 -27.58
CA LYS A 4 3.57 6.86 -26.33
C LYS A 4 3.58 5.66 -25.39
N GLN A 5 4.71 4.97 -25.32
CA GLN A 5 4.93 3.91 -24.35
C GLN A 5 5.05 4.61 -22.98
N THR A 6 3.91 4.86 -22.33
CA THR A 6 3.89 5.41 -20.98
C THR A 6 4.42 4.31 -20.08
N LYS A 7 5.74 4.29 -19.86
CA LYS A 7 6.39 3.34 -18.97
C LYS A 7 5.79 3.54 -17.58
N THR A 8 4.89 2.65 -17.18
CA THR A 8 4.25 2.71 -15.87
C THR A 8 5.34 2.66 -14.80
N ASN A 9 5.44 3.70 -13.98
CA ASN A 9 6.43 3.78 -12.92
C ASN A 9 5.95 2.93 -11.74
N TYR A 10 6.46 1.71 -11.63
CA TYR A 10 6.10 0.82 -10.53
C TYR A 10 6.90 1.14 -9.27
N CYS A 11 6.22 1.11 -8.13
CA CYS A 11 6.89 1.24 -6.84
C CYS A 11 7.79 0.02 -6.59
N SER A 12 9.00 0.26 -6.04
CA SER A 12 9.76 -0.82 -5.42
C SER A 12 8.98 -1.38 -4.24
N ARG A 13 8.90 -2.71 -4.14
CA ARG A 13 8.15 -3.38 -3.07
C ARG A 13 9.01 -3.82 -1.90
N THR A 14 10.32 -3.62 -1.92
CA THR A 14 11.24 -4.11 -0.89
C THR A 14 10.79 -3.76 0.54
N ASN A 15 10.42 -2.50 0.80
CA ASN A 15 9.98 -2.06 2.12
C ASN A 15 8.58 -2.59 2.51
N ILE A 16 7.72 -2.86 1.52
CA ILE A 16 6.39 -3.45 1.73
C ILE A 16 6.56 -4.94 2.06
N ASP A 17 7.33 -5.66 1.25
CA ASP A 17 7.51 -7.12 1.35
C ASP A 17 8.32 -7.50 2.60
N PHE A 18 9.17 -6.59 3.11
CA PHE A 18 9.87 -6.77 4.39
C PHE A 18 8.91 -6.81 5.59
N ILE A 19 7.69 -6.26 5.46
CA ILE A 19 6.70 -6.26 6.54
C ILE A 19 5.75 -7.44 6.32
N PRO A 20 5.74 -8.45 7.22
CA PRO A 20 4.91 -9.63 7.06
C PRO A 20 3.43 -9.26 6.86
N GLY A 21 2.85 -9.76 5.77
CA GLY A 21 1.44 -9.54 5.43
C GLY A 21 1.09 -8.15 4.89
N CYS A 22 2.04 -7.20 4.78
CA CYS A 22 1.72 -5.85 4.33
C CYS A 22 1.24 -5.80 2.87
N PHE A 23 1.92 -6.51 1.95
CA PHE A 23 1.45 -6.55 0.56
C PHE A 23 0.05 -7.14 0.44
N HIS A 24 -0.23 -8.23 1.17
CA HIS A 24 -1.58 -8.83 1.24
C HIS A 24 -2.60 -7.81 1.79
N ALA A 25 -2.26 -7.07 2.85
CA ALA A 25 -3.14 -6.03 3.38
C ALA A 25 -3.45 -4.94 2.34
N LEU A 26 -2.48 -4.56 1.49
CA LEU A 26 -2.69 -3.61 0.39
C LEU A 26 -3.60 -4.21 -0.70
N GLN A 27 -3.47 -5.51 -0.99
CA GLN A 27 -4.39 -6.22 -1.91
C GLN A 27 -5.83 -6.28 -1.38
N LEU A 28 -6.01 -6.42 -0.07
CA LEU A 28 -7.33 -6.36 0.58
C LEU A 28 -7.88 -4.93 0.59
N ALA A 29 -7.04 -3.94 0.85
CA ALA A 29 -7.41 -2.53 0.85
C ALA A 29 -7.88 -2.06 -0.53
N TYR A 30 -7.34 -2.62 -1.61
CA TYR A 30 -7.88 -2.41 -2.96
C TYR A 30 -9.37 -2.80 -3.07
N ASN A 31 -9.78 -3.85 -2.36
CA ASN A 31 -11.18 -4.30 -2.27
C ASN A 31 -11.93 -3.65 -1.07
N LYS A 32 -11.45 -2.50 -0.58
CA LYS A 32 -12.01 -1.74 0.55
C LYS A 32 -12.01 -2.48 1.90
N ASN A 33 -11.22 -3.55 2.04
CA ASN A 33 -11.02 -4.22 3.31
C ASN A 33 -9.72 -3.73 3.96
N TYR A 34 -9.87 -2.85 4.95
CA TYR A 34 -8.74 -2.17 5.61
C TYR A 34 -8.31 -2.84 6.93
N SER A 35 -9.02 -3.89 7.37
CA SER A 35 -8.85 -4.51 8.69
C SER A 35 -7.47 -5.12 8.94
N ARG A 36 -6.66 -5.30 7.89
CA ARG A 36 -5.30 -5.85 7.95
C ARG A 36 -4.20 -4.81 7.76
N LEU A 37 -4.53 -3.55 7.51
CA LEU A 37 -3.54 -2.49 7.36
C LEU A 37 -2.96 -2.14 8.73
N THR A 38 -1.69 -2.47 8.95
CA THR A 38 -0.96 -2.15 10.18
C THR A 38 -0.23 -0.82 10.09
N ARG A 39 0.13 -0.24 11.24
CA ARG A 39 0.88 1.02 11.30
C ARG A 39 2.22 0.91 10.56
N ASN A 40 2.89 -0.23 10.73
CA ASN A 40 4.16 -0.51 10.07
C ASN A 40 3.96 -0.59 8.55
N CYS A 41 2.91 -1.27 8.09
CA CYS A 41 2.58 -1.33 6.66
C CYS A 41 2.34 0.08 6.08
N CYS A 42 1.59 0.91 6.79
CA CYS A 42 1.38 2.30 6.39
C CYS A 42 2.68 3.11 6.36
N ARG A 43 3.59 2.94 7.33
CA ARG A 43 4.92 3.57 7.28
C ARG A 43 5.71 3.17 6.03
N ALA A 44 5.67 1.89 5.63
CA ALA A 44 6.29 1.46 4.38
C ALA A 44 5.66 2.12 3.15
N VAL A 45 4.33 2.25 3.11
CA VAL A 45 3.62 2.99 2.04
C VAL A 45 4.06 4.46 1.97
N PHE A 46 4.22 5.13 3.12
CA PHE A 46 4.70 6.52 3.17
C PHE A 46 6.18 6.67 2.75
N SER A 47 6.99 5.61 2.84
CA SER A 47 8.38 5.63 2.39
C SER A 47 8.53 5.63 0.86
N LEU A 48 7.48 5.28 0.12
CA LEU A 48 7.52 5.13 -1.33
C LEU A 48 7.27 6.47 -2.07
N PRO A 49 7.86 6.70 -3.26
CA PRO A 49 7.65 7.93 -4.04
C PRO A 49 6.19 8.11 -4.46
N THR A 50 5.62 9.31 -4.34
CA THR A 50 4.20 9.56 -4.68
C THR A 50 3.87 9.41 -6.17
N THR A 51 4.88 9.37 -7.03
CA THR A 51 4.76 9.27 -8.49
C THR A 51 4.59 7.84 -8.99
N CYS A 52 4.78 6.84 -8.13
CA CYS A 52 4.72 5.44 -8.51
C CYS A 52 3.34 4.81 -8.26
N VAL A 53 3.07 3.72 -8.98
CA VAL A 53 1.89 2.88 -8.79
C VAL A 53 2.29 1.49 -8.28
N LEU A 54 1.47 0.92 -7.42
CA LEU A 54 1.66 -0.43 -6.91
C LEU A 54 0.84 -1.41 -7.75
N LEU A 55 1.48 -2.44 -8.29
CA LEU A 55 0.79 -3.57 -8.91
C LEU A 55 0.27 -4.50 -7.82
N VAL A 56 -1.05 -4.50 -7.58
CA VAL A 56 -1.70 -5.32 -6.54
C VAL A 56 -2.20 -6.65 -7.08
N TYR A 57 -2.69 -6.68 -8.32
CA TYR A 57 -3.08 -7.89 -9.05
C TYR A 57 -2.53 -7.82 -10.47
N PRO A 58 -2.41 -8.95 -11.19
CA PRO A 58 -2.09 -8.93 -12.62
C PRO A 58 -2.99 -7.95 -13.38
N GLY A 59 -2.39 -6.96 -14.03
CA GLY A 59 -3.11 -5.92 -14.77
C GLY A 59 -3.83 -4.85 -13.94
N LYS A 60 -3.81 -4.93 -12.59
CA LYS A 60 -4.43 -3.92 -11.71
C LYS A 60 -3.39 -3.17 -10.90
N THR A 61 -3.16 -1.92 -11.28
CA THR A 61 -2.30 -0.99 -10.56
C THR A 61 -3.12 -0.02 -9.74
N TYR A 62 -2.56 0.43 -8.62
CA TYR A 62 -3.18 1.42 -7.77
C TYR A 62 -2.17 2.50 -7.38
N PRO A 63 -2.51 3.80 -7.49
CA PRO A 63 -1.60 4.87 -7.09
C PRO A 63 -1.22 4.77 -5.62
N ILE A 64 0.05 4.97 -5.31
CA ILE A 64 0.49 4.91 -3.91
C ILE A 64 -0.13 6.02 -3.06
N THR A 65 -0.46 7.15 -3.67
CA THR A 65 -1.19 8.26 -3.03
C THR A 65 -2.54 7.81 -2.50
N THR A 66 -3.22 6.88 -3.17
CA THR A 66 -4.49 6.34 -2.68
C THR A 66 -4.29 5.46 -1.45
N PHE A 67 -3.24 4.62 -1.43
CA PHE A 67 -2.89 3.87 -0.21
C PHE A 67 -2.49 4.78 0.95
N ARG A 68 -1.79 5.89 0.69
CA ARG A 68 -1.50 6.90 1.72
C ARG A 68 -2.77 7.50 2.32
N LEU A 69 -3.76 7.83 1.48
CA LEU A 69 -5.05 8.33 1.95
C LEU A 69 -5.77 7.27 2.79
N ILE A 70 -5.83 6.02 2.34
CA ILE A 70 -6.41 4.92 3.12
C ILE A 70 -5.72 4.80 4.49
N CYS A 71 -4.39 4.88 4.53
CA CYS A 71 -3.62 4.84 5.77
C CYS A 71 -3.85 6.04 6.70
N ILE A 72 -4.36 7.17 6.20
CA ILE A 72 -4.77 8.33 7.01
C ILE A 72 -6.18 8.13 7.58
N TYR A 73 -7.09 7.56 6.77
CA TYR A 73 -8.52 7.48 7.07
C TYR A 73 -8.99 6.11 7.59
N SER A 74 -8.11 5.12 7.69
CA SER A 74 -8.43 3.83 8.30
C SER A 74 -8.67 4.02 9.80
N ASP A 75 -9.94 4.14 10.16
CA ASP A 75 -10.47 4.23 11.53
C ASP A 75 -11.06 2.85 11.93
N PRO A 76 -10.69 2.25 13.09
CA PRO A 76 -9.70 2.76 14.01
C PRO A 76 -8.27 2.61 13.46
N PRO A 77 -7.34 3.48 13.90
CA PRO A 77 -5.92 3.28 13.62
C PRO A 77 -5.52 1.85 13.98
N PRO A 78 -4.62 1.21 13.21
CA PRO A 78 -4.21 -0.15 13.47
C PRO A 78 -3.83 -0.32 14.93
N THR A 79 -4.68 -1.08 15.60
CA THR A 79 -4.70 -1.33 17.04
C THR A 79 -3.33 -1.16 17.67
N SER A 80 -3.23 -0.21 18.60
CA SER A 80 -2.32 -0.36 19.73
C SER A 80 -2.55 -1.76 20.26
N SER A 81 -1.61 -2.67 19.99
CA SER A 81 -1.56 -3.92 20.75
C SER A 81 -1.57 -3.51 22.21
N PRO A 82 -2.44 -4.06 23.07
CA PRO A 82 -2.21 -3.96 24.50
C PRO A 82 -0.90 -4.74 24.71
N SER A 83 0.20 -4.01 24.86
CA SER A 83 1.39 -4.58 25.47
C SER A 83 0.96 -5.02 26.85
N ILE A 84 0.71 -6.32 26.99
CA ILE A 84 0.73 -6.99 28.27
C ILE A 84 2.16 -6.86 28.78
N LEU A 85 2.38 -5.92 29.70
CA LEU A 85 3.11 -6.10 30.95
C LEU A 85 2.86 -4.92 31.89
#